data_AF-A0A540MP34-F1
#
_entry.id   AF-A0A540MP34-F1
#
_cell.length_a   1.000
_cell.length_b   1.000
_cell.length_c   1.000
_cell.angle_alpha   90.00
_cell.angle_beta   90.00
_cell.angle_gamma   90.00
#
_symmetry.space_group_name_H-M   'P 1'
#
loop_
_entity.id
_entity.type
_entity.pdbx_description
1 polymer ?
#
loop_
_entity_poly.entity_id
_entity_poly.type
_entity_poly.pdbx_seq_one_letter_code
_entity_poly.pdbx_strand_id
1 'polypeptide(L)' 'MAAESFRRLLQLHKDVPKASRFNAEGLDFTVNVCTIRWANLRFGSLKLSLMQSPK' A
#
# COMPACT_ATOMS: atom_id res chain seq x y z
N MET A 1 10.68 24.38 12.83
CA MET A 1 11.18 23.33 11.93
C MET A 1 10.01 22.42 11.58
N ALA A 2 9.60 22.38 10.31
CA ALA A 2 8.60 21.42 9.88
C ALA A 2 9.29 20.06 9.73
N ALA A 3 8.90 19.07 10.52
CA ALA A 3 9.30 17.69 10.25
C ALA A 3 8.48 17.20 9.06
N GLU A 4 9.10 17.08 7.89
CA GLU A 4 8.48 16.44 6.73
C GLU A 4 8.33 14.94 7.00
N SER A 5 7.18 14.58 7.58
CA SER A 5 6.81 13.18 7.75
C SER A 5 6.46 12.60 6.38
N PHE A 6 7.33 11.78 5.82
CA PHE A 6 7.00 10.93 4.67
C PHE A 6 5.97 9.88 5.08
N ARG A 7 4.68 10.22 4.94
CA ARG A 7 3.55 9.33 5.28
C ARG A 7 3.07 8.49 4.10
N ARG A 8 3.85 8.43 3.02
CA ARG A 8 3.50 7.69 1.81
C ARG A 8 4.63 6.77 1.42
N LEU A 9 4.31 5.49 1.31
CA LEU A 9 5.24 4.46 0.86
C LEU A 9 4.66 3.80 -0.40
N LEU A 10 5.51 3.61 -1.41
CA LEU A 10 5.16 2.90 -2.64
C LEU A 10 5.96 1.59 -2.69
N GLN A 11 5.28 0.46 -2.86
CA GLN A 11 5.91 -0.85 -3.06
C GLN A 11 5.57 -1.40 -4.43
N LEU A 12 6.57 -1.95 -5.11
CA LEU A 12 6.40 -2.69 -6.34
C LEU A 12 6.20 -4.16 -6.03
N HIS A 13 5.10 -4.74 -6.50
CA HIS A 13 4.75 -6.14 -6.31
C HIS A 13 4.41 -6.81 -7.64
N LYS A 14 4.78 -8.08 -7.80
CA LYS A 14 4.35 -8.87 -8.97
C LYS A 14 2.84 -9.13 -8.94
N ASP A 15 2.31 -9.39 -7.74
CA ASP A 15 0.90 -9.68 -7.49
C ASP A 15 0.36 -8.67 -6.45
N VAL A 16 -0.32 -7.65 -6.95
CA VAL A 16 -0.85 -6.56 -6.12
C VAL A 16 -2.02 -7.01 -5.24
N PRO A 17 -3.02 -7.77 -5.73
CA PRO A 17 -4.10 -8.28 -4.87
C PRO A 17 -3.59 -9.12 -3.70
N LYS A 18 -2.62 -10.01 -3.95
CA LYS A 18 -2.03 -10.84 -2.88
C LYS A 18 -1.31 -9.99 -1.84
N ALA A 19 -0.52 -9.01 -2.29
CA ALA A 19 0.16 -8.09 -1.39
C ALA A 19 -0.82 -7.22 -0.59
N SER A 20 -1.90 -6.75 -1.22
CA SER A 20 -2.94 -5.97 -0.53
C SER A 20 -3.60 -6.79 0.58
N ARG A 21 -3.93 -8.07 0.30
CA ARG A 21 -4.52 -8.95 1.30
C ARG A 21 -3.59 -9.22 2.47
N PHE A 22 -2.31 -9.48 2.19
CA PHE A 22 -1.30 -9.69 3.23
C PHE A 22 -1.14 -8.47 4.14
N ASN A 23 -1.09 -7.26 3.57
CA ASN A 23 -0.97 -6.03 4.36
C ASN A 23 -2.25 -5.74 5.16
N ALA A 24 -3.43 -6.09 4.63
CA ALA A 24 -4.69 -5.89 5.34
C ALA A 24 -4.87 -6.87 6.52
N GLU A 25 -4.64 -8.17 6.28
CA GLU A 25 -4.83 -9.21 7.29
C GLU A 25 -3.67 -9.26 8.30
N GLY A 26 -2.43 -9.05 7.83
CA GLY A 26 -1.22 -9.21 8.66
C GLY A 26 -0.74 -7.94 9.35
N LEU A 27 -1.05 -6.76 8.79
CA LEU A 27 -0.54 -5.47 9.28
C LEU A 27 -1.67 -4.46 9.58
N ASP A 28 -2.93 -4.92 9.60
CA ASP A 28 -4.13 -4.14 9.94
C ASP A 28 -4.32 -2.88 9.07
N PHE A 29 -3.86 -2.93 7.82
CA PHE A 29 -4.14 -1.86 6.88
C PHE A 29 -5.57 -1.93 6.37
N THR A 30 -6.27 -0.80 6.36
CA THR A 30 -7.55 -0.68 5.65
C THR A 30 -7.30 -0.53 4.14
N VAL A 31 -7.87 -1.42 3.34
CA VAL A 31 -7.82 -1.32 1.87
C VAL A 31 -8.81 -0.26 1.39
N ASN A 32 -8.30 0.83 0.81
CA ASN A 32 -9.12 1.88 0.23
C ASN A 32 -9.52 1.56 -1.22
N VAL A 33 -8.58 1.05 -2.02
CA VAL A 33 -8.77 0.66 -3.42
C VAL A 33 -7.89 -0.56 -3.69
N CYS A 34 -8.40 -1.58 -4.37
CA CYS A 34 -7.59 -2.70 -4.84
C CYS A 34 -8.00 -3.08 -6.26
N THR A 35 -7.02 -3.12 -7.15
CA THR A 35 -7.14 -3.55 -8.55
C THR A 35 -5.99 -4.51 -8.86
N ILE A 36 -6.00 -5.10 -10.06
CA ILE A 36 -4.95 -6.05 -10.49
C ILE A 36 -3.56 -5.38 -10.50
N ARG A 37 -3.48 -4.08 -10.83
CA ARG A 37 -2.21 -3.38 -11.03
C ARG A 37 -1.84 -2.40 -9.93
N TRP A 38 -2.79 -2.09 -9.04
CA TRP A 38 -2.65 -1.03 -8.06
C TRP A 38 -3.51 -1.30 -6.83
N ALA A 39 -2.98 -1.02 -5.65
CA ALA A 39 -3.78 -0.94 -4.43
C ALA A 39 -3.36 0.26 -3.57
N ASN A 40 -4.33 0.87 -2.90
CA ASN A 40 -4.11 1.87 -1.87
C ASN A 40 -4.61 1.33 -0.54
N LEU A 41 -3.74 1.41 0.46
CA LEU A 41 -3.97 0.97 1.81
C LEU A 41 -3.67 2.11 2.78
N ARG A 42 -4.31 2.08 3.95
CA ARG A 42 -4.14 3.09 4.99
C ARG A 42 -4.03 2.46 6.37
N PHE A 43 -3.09 2.95 7.16
CA PHE A 43 -2.99 2.65 8.58
C PHE A 43 -2.85 3.97 9.35
N GLY A 44 -3.95 4.42 9.96
CA GLY A 44 -4.02 5.75 10.58
C GLY A 44 -3.65 6.87 9.60
N SER A 45 -2.52 7.55 9.85
CA SER A 45 -2.01 8.63 8.99
C SER A 45 -1.04 8.17 7.88
N LEU A 46 -0.62 6.89 7.92
CA LEU A 46 0.26 6.28 6.92
C LEU A 46 -0.56 5.78 5.73
N LYS A 47 -0.10 6.08 4.52
CA LYS A 47 -0.65 5.60 3.26
C LYS A 47 0.37 4.69 2.57
N LEU A 48 -0.07 3.50 2.22
CA LEU A 48 0.71 2.52 1.48
C LEU A 48 0.10 2.33 0.10
N SER A 49 0.89 2.53 -0.94
CA SER A 49 0.51 2.28 -2.33
C SER A 49 1.27 1.07 -2.84
N LEU A 50 0.55 0.14 -3.46
CA LEU A 50 1.12 -1.03 -4.10
C LEU A 50 0.95 -0.86 -5.61
N MET A 51 2.02 -1.05 -6.36
CA MET A 51 2.04 -1.01 -7.82
C MET A 51 2.51 -2.32 -8.38
N GLN A 52 1.95 -2.72 -9.53
CA GLN A 52 2.48 -3.87 -10.23
C GLN A 52 3.87 -3.53 -10.76
N SER A 53 4.86 -4.37 -10.44
CA SER A 53 6.20 -4.25 -11.02
C SER A 53 6.12 -4.46 -12.53
N PRO A 54 6.81 -3.65 -13.35
CA PRO A 54 7.01 -3.98 -14.75
C PRO A 54 7.73 -5.34 -14.86
N LYS A 55 7.44 -6.08 -15.94
CA LYS A 55 8.13 -7.33 -16.23
C LYS A 55 9.54 -7.07 -16.75
#